data_AF-A0A951INX0-F1
#
_entry.id   AF-A0A951INX0-F1
#
_cell.length_a   1.000
_cell.length_b   1.000
_cell.length_c   1.000
_cell.angle_alpha   90.00
_cell.angle_beta   90.00
_cell.angle_gamma   90.00
#
_symmetry.space_group_name_H-M   'P 1'
#
loop_
_entity.id
_entity.type
_entity.pdbx_description
1 polymer ?
#
loop_
_entity_poly.entity_id
_entity_poly.type
_entity_poly.pdbx_seq_one_letter_code
_entity_poly.pdbx_strand_id
1 'polypeptide(L)'
;MKPFLVCATLLLCSLSASAQALWRGVPAGSTPAEVSALVPEARPTDRSSPTDGRVLLVIAAEELVGTPFEVAFGFENNQLQSVVLQAQAGSPQEAQAIAQRVTASLRSRYGLEISTKSRQDPLTVGIDRKWSYRRTSLHLQVLDGTLVSLRYRPDIPRSASQPL
;
A
#
# COMPACT_ATOMS: atom_id res chain seq x y z
N MET A 1 -17.06 -27.86 -51.26
CA MET A 1 -16.31 -26.58 -51.25
C MET A 1 -16.51 -25.93 -49.87
N LYS A 2 -15.48 -25.94 -49.02
CA LYS A 2 -15.23 -24.93 -47.96
C LYS A 2 -14.20 -23.93 -48.54
N PRO A 3 -13.85 -22.74 -47.99
CA PRO A 3 -14.09 -22.22 -46.61
C PRO A 3 -14.32 -20.67 -46.53
N PHE A 4 -14.34 -20.12 -45.29
CA PHE A 4 -14.19 -18.69 -44.88
C PHE A 4 -15.41 -17.78 -45.15
N LEU A 5 -15.89 -16.85 -44.32
CA LEU A 5 -15.46 -16.10 -43.12
C LEU A 5 -16.70 -16.03 -42.19
N VAL A 6 -16.64 -15.88 -40.86
CA VAL A 6 -16.28 -14.66 -40.14
C VAL A 6 -15.72 -15.04 -38.77
N CYS A 7 -14.41 -14.92 -38.64
CA CYS A 7 -13.73 -14.75 -37.37
C CYS A 7 -14.00 -13.35 -36.80
N ALA A 8 -13.84 -13.24 -35.48
CA ALA A 8 -13.47 -12.04 -34.74
C ALA A 8 -14.60 -11.08 -34.29
N THR A 9 -15.27 -11.46 -33.21
CA THR A 9 -15.56 -10.53 -32.11
C THR A 9 -15.04 -11.09 -30.77
N LEU A 10 -13.82 -11.64 -30.81
CA LEU A 10 -12.88 -11.57 -29.69
C LEU A 10 -12.36 -10.13 -29.66
N LEU A 11 -12.67 -9.35 -28.62
CA LEU A 11 -11.90 -8.19 -28.09
C LEU A 11 -12.79 -7.23 -27.27
N LEU A 12 -13.44 -7.73 -26.21
CA LEU A 12 -13.83 -6.88 -25.06
C LEU A 12 -13.19 -7.40 -23.77
N CYS A 13 -12.05 -8.09 -23.88
CA CYS A 13 -11.01 -8.00 -22.86
C CYS A 13 -10.37 -6.61 -22.99
N SER A 14 -11.14 -5.57 -22.71
CA SER A 14 -10.60 -4.23 -22.50
C SER A 14 -9.75 -4.31 -21.25
N LEU A 15 -8.47 -4.59 -21.49
CA LEU A 15 -7.33 -4.01 -20.81
C LEU A 15 -7.64 -3.63 -19.36
N SER A 16 -7.46 -4.57 -18.44
CA SER A 16 -6.89 -4.20 -17.15
C SER A 16 -5.50 -3.64 -17.44
N ALA A 17 -5.45 -2.39 -17.91
CA ALA A 17 -4.25 -1.59 -18.00
C ALA A 17 -3.56 -1.75 -16.65
N SER A 18 -2.39 -2.40 -16.66
CA SER A 18 -1.74 -3.01 -15.50
C SER A 18 -1.97 -2.21 -14.22
N ALA A 19 -3.03 -2.56 -13.50
CA ALA A 19 -3.33 -1.99 -12.21
C ALA A 19 -2.23 -2.49 -11.29
N GLN A 20 -1.34 -1.59 -10.89
CA GLN A 20 -0.35 -1.90 -9.88
C GLN A 20 -1.14 -2.20 -8.61
N ALA A 21 -1.22 -3.47 -8.27
CA ALA A 21 -1.86 -3.91 -7.05
C ALA A 21 -1.10 -3.30 -5.87
N LEU A 22 -1.78 -2.53 -5.02
CA LEU A 22 -1.21 -1.99 -3.80
C LEU A 22 -1.26 -3.05 -2.70
N TRP A 23 -2.40 -3.12 -2.02
CA TRP A 23 -2.65 -4.04 -0.93
C TRP A 23 -3.79 -4.98 -1.31
N ARG A 24 -3.64 -6.27 -1.01
CA ARG A 24 -4.60 -7.36 -1.37
C ARG A 24 -5.07 -7.41 -2.84
N GLY A 25 -4.31 -6.82 -3.77
CA GLY A 25 -4.70 -6.82 -5.19
C GLY A 25 -5.53 -5.60 -5.60
N VAL A 26 -5.84 -4.67 -4.68
CA VAL A 26 -6.58 -3.45 -5.00
C VAL A 26 -5.78 -2.61 -6.00
N PRO A 27 -6.34 -2.29 -7.18
CA PRO A 27 -5.72 -1.42 -8.16
C PRO A 27 -5.37 -0.04 -7.62
N ALA A 28 -4.15 0.43 -7.88
CA ALA A 28 -3.86 1.85 -7.81
C ALA A 28 -4.82 2.63 -8.74
N GLY A 29 -5.25 3.81 -8.31
CA GLY A 29 -6.18 4.66 -9.06
C GLY A 29 -7.66 4.32 -8.86
N SER A 30 -8.00 3.23 -8.18
CA SER A 30 -9.40 2.85 -7.95
C SER A 30 -10.18 3.91 -7.17
N THR A 31 -11.45 4.06 -7.50
CA THR A 31 -12.35 4.96 -6.77
C THR A 31 -12.76 4.36 -5.42
N PRO A 32 -13.24 5.16 -4.44
CA PRO A 32 -13.74 4.62 -3.18
C PRO A 32 -14.81 3.54 -3.37
N ALA A 33 -15.73 3.73 -4.32
CA ALA A 33 -16.77 2.74 -4.62
C ALA A 33 -16.21 1.41 -5.14
N GLU A 34 -15.19 1.45 -6.00
CA GLU A 34 -14.51 0.24 -6.48
C GLU A 34 -13.75 -0.47 -5.36
N VAL A 35 -13.07 0.30 -4.50
CA VAL A 35 -12.36 -0.27 -3.33
C VAL A 35 -13.36 -0.94 -2.40
N SER A 36 -14.51 -0.32 -2.10
CA SER A 36 -15.57 -0.92 -1.29
C SER A 36 -16.17 -2.19 -1.92
N ALA A 37 -16.25 -2.26 -3.25
CA ALA A 37 -16.72 -3.46 -3.94
C ALA A 37 -15.70 -4.62 -3.87
N LEU A 38 -14.40 -4.30 -3.89
CA LEU A 38 -13.31 -5.29 -3.78
C LEU A 38 -12.99 -5.70 -2.34
N VAL A 39 -13.26 -4.80 -1.38
CA VAL A 39 -12.91 -4.92 0.03
C VAL A 39 -14.15 -4.58 0.87
N PRO A 40 -15.15 -5.48 0.93
CA PRO A 40 -16.43 -5.22 1.59
C PRO A 40 -16.31 -5.01 3.11
N GLU A 41 -15.21 -5.46 3.72
CA GLU A 41 -14.90 -5.20 5.14
C GLU A 41 -14.49 -3.74 5.43
N ALA A 42 -14.13 -2.97 4.40
CA ALA A 42 -13.74 -1.57 4.56
C ALA A 42 -14.97 -0.69 4.82
N ARG A 43 -14.92 0.07 5.92
CA ARG A 43 -15.99 0.98 6.33
C ARG A 43 -15.69 2.41 5.90
N PRO A 44 -16.70 3.21 5.53
CA PRO A 44 -16.54 4.63 5.29
C PRO A 44 -15.96 5.37 6.49
N THR A 45 -15.08 6.32 6.21
CA THR A 45 -14.56 7.29 7.17
C THR A 45 -14.35 8.62 6.44
N ASP A 46 -14.11 9.70 7.18
CA ASP A 46 -13.69 10.98 6.60
C ASP A 46 -12.55 11.56 7.46
N ARG A 47 -11.33 11.10 7.21
CA ARG A 47 -10.12 11.55 7.92
C ARG A 47 -9.17 12.19 6.92
N SER A 48 -8.64 13.37 7.24
CA SER A 48 -7.58 13.99 6.45
C SER A 48 -6.21 13.52 6.95
N SER A 49 -5.32 13.15 6.02
CA SER A 49 -3.91 12.84 6.29
C SER A 49 -3.03 13.77 5.46
N PRO A 50 -2.08 14.50 6.07
CA PRO A 50 -1.17 15.38 5.33
C PRO A 50 -0.26 14.61 4.36
N THR A 51 -0.05 13.30 4.59
CA THR A 51 0.79 12.47 3.72
C THR A 51 0.00 11.61 2.73
N ASP A 52 -1.20 11.19 3.11
CA ASP A 52 -1.99 10.19 2.38
C ASP A 52 -3.27 10.75 1.74
N GLY A 53 -3.46 12.07 1.80
CA GLY A 53 -4.64 12.73 1.25
C GLY A 53 -5.88 12.49 2.10
N ARG A 54 -7.04 12.31 1.46
CA ARG A 54 -8.28 11.98 2.18
C ARG A 54 -8.39 10.49 2.39
N VAL A 55 -8.42 10.06 3.63
CA VAL A 55 -8.73 8.68 4.00
C VAL A 55 -10.25 8.54 4.04
N LEU A 56 -10.78 7.77 3.10
CA LEU A 56 -12.24 7.60 2.93
C LEU A 56 -12.74 6.22 3.34
N LEU A 57 -11.84 5.24 3.43
CA LEU A 57 -12.16 3.86 3.83
C LEU A 57 -11.14 3.34 4.83
N VAL A 58 -11.62 2.60 5.82
CA VAL A 58 -10.79 1.97 6.86
C VAL A 58 -11.27 0.55 7.17
N ILE A 59 -10.33 -0.36 7.40
CA ILE A 59 -10.57 -1.64 8.09
C ILE A 59 -10.00 -1.50 9.50
N ALA A 60 -10.83 -1.65 10.52
CA ALA A 60 -10.45 -1.38 11.90
C ALA A 60 -9.38 -2.34 12.44
N ALA A 61 -9.46 -3.61 12.07
CA ALA A 61 -8.52 -4.64 12.52
C ALA A 61 -8.37 -5.71 11.45
N GLU A 62 -7.20 -5.75 10.84
CA GLU A 62 -6.79 -6.73 9.85
C GLU A 62 -5.53 -7.44 10.35
N GLU A 63 -5.54 -8.76 10.40
CA GLU A 63 -4.44 -9.52 10.97
C GLU A 63 -3.28 -9.66 9.97
N LEU A 64 -2.13 -9.10 10.32
CA LEU A 64 -0.87 -9.26 9.59
C LEU A 64 0.19 -9.77 10.55
N VAL A 65 0.85 -10.88 10.20
CA VAL A 65 1.91 -11.52 11.00
C VAL A 65 1.56 -11.73 12.48
N GLY A 66 0.31 -12.10 12.76
CA GLY A 66 -0.21 -12.34 14.11
C GLY A 66 -0.48 -11.07 14.90
N THR A 67 -0.66 -9.92 14.24
CA THR A 67 -0.88 -8.62 14.87
C THR A 67 -1.99 -7.87 14.13
N PRO A 68 -2.97 -7.28 14.83
CA PRO A 68 -4.01 -6.49 14.17
C PRO A 68 -3.47 -5.13 13.73
N PHE A 69 -3.75 -4.77 12.48
CA PHE A 69 -3.47 -3.46 11.91
C PHE A 69 -4.78 -2.76 11.51
N GLU A 70 -4.89 -1.46 11.80
CA GLU A 70 -5.85 -0.60 11.11
C GLU A 70 -5.35 -0.40 9.68
N VAL A 71 -6.20 -0.63 8.68
CA VAL A 71 -5.89 -0.38 7.26
C VAL A 71 -6.63 0.86 6.82
N ALA A 72 -5.91 1.89 6.39
CA ALA A 72 -6.46 3.14 5.88
C ALA A 72 -6.20 3.28 4.38
N PHE A 73 -7.24 3.55 3.59
CA PHE A 73 -7.14 3.79 2.15
C PHE A 73 -7.16 5.29 1.88
N GLY A 74 -6.02 5.80 1.39
CA GLY A 74 -5.79 7.21 1.08
C GLY A 74 -6.11 7.54 -0.38
N PHE A 75 -6.93 8.57 -0.58
CA PHE A 75 -7.42 9.02 -1.87
C PHE A 75 -7.00 10.46 -2.17
N GLU A 76 -6.64 10.69 -3.42
CA GLU A 76 -6.39 12.02 -3.99
C GLU A 76 -7.15 12.10 -5.32
N ASN A 77 -7.85 13.21 -5.58
CA ASN A 77 -8.68 13.36 -6.79
C ASN A 77 -9.64 12.18 -7.04
N ASN A 78 -10.21 11.63 -5.96
CA ASN A 78 -11.10 10.47 -5.97
C ASN A 78 -10.46 9.15 -6.48
N GLN A 79 -9.13 9.05 -6.42
CA GLN A 79 -8.37 7.90 -6.86
C GLN A 79 -7.47 7.39 -5.73
N LEU A 80 -7.39 6.06 -5.58
CA LEU A 80 -6.56 5.41 -4.56
C LEU A 80 -5.08 5.66 -4.83
N GLN A 81 -4.41 6.34 -3.90
CA GLN A 81 -2.99 6.69 -3.98
C GLN A 81 -2.14 6.04 -2.90
N SER A 82 -2.72 5.61 -1.79
CA SER A 82 -1.98 4.89 -0.77
C SER A 82 -2.86 3.97 0.04
N VAL A 83 -2.23 2.94 0.59
CA VAL A 83 -2.81 2.10 1.64
C VAL A 83 -1.83 2.09 2.80
N VAL A 84 -2.28 2.48 3.98
CA VAL A 84 -1.45 2.53 5.19
C VAL A 84 -1.99 1.55 6.20
N LEU A 85 -1.13 0.65 6.67
CA LEU A 85 -1.40 -0.27 7.75
C LEU A 85 -0.70 0.26 9.00
N GLN A 86 -1.45 0.40 10.10
CA GLN A 86 -0.92 0.89 11.37
C GLN A 86 -1.28 -0.05 12.52
N ALA A 87 -0.28 -0.36 13.35
CA ALA A 87 -0.47 -1.10 14.60
C ALA A 87 0.20 -0.35 15.74
N GLN A 88 -0.54 -0.11 16.81
CA GLN A 88 -0.03 0.47 18.04
C GLN A 88 0.50 -0.66 18.94
N ALA A 89 1.80 -0.62 19.26
CA ALA A 89 2.40 -1.52 20.24
C ALA A 89 2.31 -0.92 21.65
N GLY A 90 2.30 -1.78 22.66
CA GLY A 90 2.35 -1.40 24.08
C GLY A 90 3.75 -1.01 24.55
N SER A 91 4.80 -1.35 23.80
CA SER A 91 6.18 -0.99 24.12
C SER A 91 7.08 -0.89 22.88
N PRO A 92 8.25 -0.22 22.98
CA PRO A 92 9.20 -0.18 21.87
C PRO A 92 9.77 -1.54 21.44
N GLN A 93 9.96 -2.45 22.41
CA GLN A 93 10.42 -3.81 22.13
C GLN A 93 9.39 -4.59 21.32
N GLU A 94 8.12 -4.45 21.67
CA GLU A 94 7.01 -5.06 20.94
C GLU A 94 6.88 -4.48 19.54
N ALA A 95 6.96 -3.16 19.37
CA ALA A 95 6.96 -2.51 18.06
C ALA A 95 8.09 -3.04 17.16
N GLN A 96 9.28 -3.20 17.72
CA GLN A 96 10.42 -3.75 17.02
C GLN A 96 10.18 -5.21 16.60
N ALA A 97 9.64 -6.04 17.49
CA ALA A 97 9.31 -7.44 17.19
C ALA A 97 8.26 -7.55 16.08
N ILE A 98 7.19 -6.74 16.13
CA ILE A 98 6.18 -6.67 15.07
C ILE A 98 6.84 -6.28 13.74
N ALA A 99 7.61 -5.17 13.73
CA ALA A 99 8.26 -4.69 12.51
C ALA A 99 9.28 -5.71 11.94
N GLN A 100 9.96 -6.50 12.78
CA GLN A 100 10.81 -7.60 12.31
C GLN A 100 10.01 -8.73 11.64
N ARG A 101 8.87 -9.13 12.21
CA ARG A 101 7.98 -10.13 11.57
C ARG A 101 7.43 -9.62 10.25
N VAL A 102 6.98 -8.36 10.21
CA VAL A 102 6.52 -7.71 8.97
C VAL A 102 7.66 -7.69 7.94
N THR A 103 8.87 -7.31 8.35
CA THR A 103 10.06 -7.35 7.48
C THR A 103 10.28 -8.74 6.89
N ALA A 104 10.23 -9.80 7.70
CA ALA A 104 10.43 -11.17 7.21
C ALA A 104 9.37 -11.55 6.18
N SER A 105 8.10 -11.20 6.42
CA SER A 105 7.00 -11.41 5.46
C SER A 105 7.14 -10.58 4.19
N LEU A 106 7.62 -9.33 4.28
CA LEU A 106 7.87 -8.50 3.11
C LEU A 106 9.05 -9.04 2.30
N ARG A 107 10.09 -9.54 2.94
CA ARG A 107 11.25 -10.14 2.27
C ARG A 107 10.89 -11.40 1.49
N SER A 108 10.04 -12.27 2.05
CA SER A 108 9.59 -13.46 1.34
C SER A 108 8.75 -13.13 0.10
N ARG A 109 8.02 -12.02 0.12
CA ARG A 109 7.11 -11.62 -0.97
C ARG A 109 7.74 -10.70 -2.01
N TYR A 110 8.59 -9.77 -1.59
CA TYR A 110 9.10 -8.67 -2.41
C TYR A 110 10.63 -8.67 -2.56
N GLY A 111 11.33 -9.60 -1.90
CA GLY A 111 12.79 -9.64 -1.87
C GLY A 111 13.40 -8.68 -0.85
N LEU A 112 14.70 -8.44 -0.96
CA LEU A 112 15.43 -7.58 -0.02
C LEU A 112 15.02 -6.10 -0.17
N GLU A 113 15.05 -5.38 0.94
CA GLU A 113 14.81 -3.93 0.95
C GLU A 113 15.91 -3.16 0.17
N ILE A 114 15.51 -2.08 -0.51
CA ILE A 114 16.38 -1.23 -1.36
C ILE A 114 17.09 -0.16 -0.53
N SER A 115 16.50 0.23 0.60
CA SER A 115 17.14 1.12 1.56
C SER A 115 16.99 0.58 2.97
N THR A 116 18.14 0.40 3.61
CA THR A 116 18.32 0.15 5.03
C THR A 116 18.90 1.41 5.69
N LYS A 117 18.38 2.61 5.43
CA LYS A 117 18.84 3.84 6.12
C LYS A 117 18.50 3.79 7.64
N SER A 118 19.06 2.82 8.35
CA SER A 118 19.64 2.94 9.68
C SER A 118 20.84 3.89 9.59
N ARG A 119 20.61 5.15 9.21
CA ARG A 119 21.65 6.18 9.22
C ARG A 119 21.33 7.16 10.34
N GLN A 120 21.90 6.86 11.50
CA GLN A 120 22.46 7.84 12.43
C GLN A 120 21.52 9.00 12.81
N ASP A 121 20.49 8.69 13.58
CA ASP A 121 20.04 9.57 14.66
C ASP A 121 20.12 8.75 15.95
N PRO A 122 20.97 9.13 16.93
CA PRO A 122 21.07 8.43 18.22
C PRO A 122 19.73 8.31 18.98
N LEU A 123 18.70 9.06 18.57
CA LEU A 123 17.38 9.08 19.20
C LEU A 123 16.33 8.16 18.54
N THR A 124 16.58 7.63 17.34
CA THR A 124 15.69 6.66 16.68
C THR A 124 16.38 5.33 16.47
N VAL A 125 16.32 4.47 17.50
CA VAL A 125 16.47 3.01 17.36
C VAL A 125 15.22 2.49 16.62
N GLY A 126 15.06 2.88 15.36
CA GLY A 126 13.83 2.68 14.59
C GLY A 126 14.10 1.82 13.37
N ILE A 127 13.27 0.81 13.17
CA ILE A 127 13.20 0.11 11.88
C ILE A 127 12.62 1.11 10.88
N ASP A 128 13.39 1.46 9.84
CA ASP A 128 12.94 2.18 8.64
C ASP A 128 13.48 1.43 7.40
N ARG A 129 12.57 0.85 6.61
CA ARG A 129 12.90 -0.01 5.47
C ARG A 129 12.01 0.29 4.29
N LYS A 130 12.61 0.29 3.10
CA LYS A 130 11.89 0.55 1.85
C LYS A 130 12.09 -0.56 0.84
N TRP A 131 11.00 -0.97 0.21
CA TRP A 131 11.00 -1.82 -0.97
C TRP A 131 10.46 -1.03 -2.16
N SER A 132 10.95 -1.35 -3.35
CA SER A 132 10.27 -1.04 -4.60
C SER A 132 10.02 -2.37 -5.29
N TYR A 133 8.75 -2.65 -5.58
CA TYR A 133 8.36 -3.84 -6.30
C TYR A 133 7.45 -3.43 -7.45
N ARG A 134 7.90 -3.72 -8.68
CA ARG A 134 7.28 -3.26 -9.92
C ARG A 134 7.23 -1.73 -9.97
N ARG A 135 6.07 -1.14 -9.68
CA ARG A 135 5.82 0.30 -9.61
C ARG A 135 5.05 0.60 -8.32
N THR A 136 5.44 -0.05 -7.24
CA THR A 136 4.85 0.16 -5.93
C THR A 136 5.98 0.25 -4.93
N SER A 137 6.04 1.37 -4.23
CA SER A 137 6.92 1.55 -3.08
C SER A 137 6.22 1.06 -1.82
N LEU A 138 6.96 0.33 -1.00
CA LEU A 138 6.54 -0.08 0.33
C LEU A 138 7.48 0.56 1.32
N HIS A 139 6.94 1.19 2.37
CA HIS A 139 7.72 1.83 3.42
C HIS A 139 7.25 1.32 4.77
N LEU A 140 8.11 0.55 5.44
CA LEU A 140 7.90 0.10 6.81
C LEU A 140 8.71 0.99 7.75
N GLN A 141 8.05 1.54 8.76
CA GLN A 141 8.69 2.37 9.76
C GLN A 141 8.08 2.14 11.16
N VAL A 142 8.89 2.34 12.20
CA VAL A 142 8.42 2.48 13.58
C VAL A 142 8.49 3.95 13.96
N LEU A 143 7.33 4.56 14.19
CA LEU A 143 7.16 5.95 14.58
C LEU A 143 7.02 6.06 16.10
N ASP A 144 7.61 7.10 16.68
CA ASP A 144 7.53 7.43 18.12
C ASP A 144 7.86 6.24 19.05
N GLY A 145 8.66 5.30 18.54
CA GLY A 145 9.04 4.06 19.21
C GLY A 145 7.95 2.99 19.30
N THR A 146 6.67 3.29 19.09
CA THR A 146 5.58 2.35 19.40
C THR A 146 4.58 2.11 18.26
N LEU A 147 4.51 3.01 17.28
CA LEU A 147 3.58 2.88 16.16
C LEU A 147 4.28 2.23 14.97
N VAL A 148 3.88 1.01 14.63
CA VAL A 148 4.36 0.33 13.43
C VAL A 148 3.50 0.76 12.24
N SER A 149 4.11 1.36 11.23
CA SER A 149 3.43 1.81 10.02
C SER A 149 4.02 1.16 8.77
N LEU A 150 3.18 0.50 7.99
CA LEU A 150 3.50 -0.04 6.67
C LEU A 150 2.67 0.68 5.62
N ARG A 151 3.32 1.40 4.72
CA ARG A 151 2.66 2.15 3.65
C ARG A 151 2.95 1.53 2.29
N TYR A 152 1.89 1.31 1.51
CA TYR A 152 1.93 0.99 0.08
C TYR A 152 1.60 2.24 -0.72
N ARG A 153 2.43 2.61 -1.69
CA ARG A 153 2.11 3.66 -2.68
C ARG A 153 2.51 3.23 -4.08
N PRO A 154 1.73 3.53 -5.11
CA PRO A 154 2.20 3.39 -6.47
C PRO A 154 3.39 4.35 -6.67
N ASP A 155 4.42 3.86 -7.32
CA ASP A 155 5.55 4.64 -7.79
C ASP A 155 5.08 5.32 -9.09
N ILE A 156 4.38 6.44 -8.91
CA ILE A 156 4.01 7.30 -10.02
C ILE A 156 5.24 8.15 -10.27
N PRO A 157 5.89 8.03 -11.45
CA PRO A 157 6.90 8.99 -11.84
C PRO A 157 6.24 10.36 -11.73
N ARG A 158 6.73 11.23 -10.83
CA ARG A 158 6.33 12.63 -10.89
C ARG A 158 6.64 13.05 -12.31
N SER A 159 5.62 13.37 -13.10
CA SER A 159 5.84 14.06 -14.36
C SER A 159 6.65 15.29 -14.02
N ALA A 160 7.92 15.28 -14.41
CA ALA A 160 8.70 16.50 -14.48
C ALA A 160 7.91 17.42 -15.41
N SER A 161 7.42 18.53 -14.87
CA SER A 161 7.00 19.78 -15.54
C SER A 161 5.77 20.39 -14.88
N GLN A 162 5.99 21.38 -14.01
CA GLN A 162 5.54 22.73 -14.36
C GLN A 162 6.48 23.74 -13.69
N PRO A 163 7.38 24.41 -14.43
CA PRO A 163 7.94 25.65 -13.94
C PRO A 163 6.81 26.69 -13.88
N LEU A 164 6.82 27.50 -12.82
CA LEU A 164 6.09 28.76 -12.74
C LEU A 164 6.57 29.72 -13.84
#